data_AF-A0AA52APB5-F1
#
_entry.id   AF-A0AA52APB5-F1
#
_cell.length_a   1.000
_cell.length_b   1.000
_cell.length_c   1.000
_cell.angle_alpha   90.00
_cell.angle_beta   90.00
_cell.angle_gamma   90.00
#
_symmetry.space_group_name_H-M   'P 1'
#
loop_
_entity.id
_entity.type
_entity.pdbx_description
1 polymer ?
#
loop_
_entity_poly.entity_id
_entity_poly.type
_entity_poly.pdbx_seq_one_letter_code
_entity_poly.pdbx_strand_id
1 'polypeptide(L)'
;MDRSVKLLVSWESLKNAKCASGTCTGTFTGTHLRLIDWNGKFQGADKVVQARITGDIAVLKDSTLTWAYAPVTPSYATALTGSSPTTTTLKIARLTP
;
A
#
# COMPACT_ATOMS: atom_id res chain seq x y z
N MET A 1 10.64 23.34 19.22
CA MET A 1 10.61 22.56 17.96
C MET A 1 9.16 22.16 17.74
N ASP A 2 8.42 22.91 16.92
CA ASP A 2 7.15 22.42 16.38
C ASP A 2 7.47 21.22 15.47
N ARG A 3 7.15 20.02 15.94
CA ARG A 3 7.30 18.79 15.15
C ARG A 3 5.96 18.48 14.51
N SER A 4 5.62 19.25 13.48
CA SER A 4 4.65 18.90 12.44
C SER A 4 5.14 17.69 11.61
N VAL A 5 5.57 16.63 12.27
CA VAL A 5 6.00 15.38 11.66
C VAL A 5 4.75 14.65 11.19
N LYS A 6 4.77 14.27 9.91
CA LYS A 6 3.70 13.52 9.27
C LYS A 6 4.19 12.09 9.05
N LEU A 7 3.33 11.12 9.29
CA LEU A 7 3.59 9.72 8.99
C LEU A 7 2.88 9.37 7.68
N LEU A 8 3.55 8.60 6.83
CA LEU A 8 2.94 8.01 5.65
C LEU A 8 2.37 6.64 6.03
N VAL A 9 1.09 6.44 5.73
CA VAL A 9 0.42 5.14 5.89
C VAL A 9 0.05 4.62 4.52
N SER A 10 0.34 3.33 4.30
CA SER A 10 -0.08 2.58 3.14
C SER A 10 -0.93 1.38 3.56
N TRP A 11 -2.05 1.14 2.89
CA TRP A 11 -2.83 -0.08 3.09
C TRP A 11 -3.50 -0.53 1.80
N GLU A 12 -3.65 -1.83 1.64
CA GLU A 12 -4.41 -2.41 0.54
C GLU A 12 -5.90 -2.38 0.86
N SER A 13 -6.73 -2.10 -0.14
CA SER A 13 -8.18 -2.14 -0.02
C SER A 13 -8.75 -3.29 -0.84
N LEU A 14 -9.76 -3.94 -0.27
CA LEU A 14 -10.48 -5.06 -0.88
C LEU A 14 -11.98 -4.72 -0.96
N LYS A 15 -12.57 -4.91 -2.14
CA LYS A 15 -14.03 -4.90 -2.30
C LYS A 15 -14.60 -6.26 -1.95
N ASN A 16 -15.79 -6.25 -1.32
CA ASN A 16 -16.50 -7.45 -0.86
C ASN A 16 -15.64 -8.33 0.07
N ALA A 17 -14.88 -7.69 0.96
CA ALA A 17 -13.98 -8.37 1.86
C ALA A 17 -14.73 -9.29 2.83
N LYS A 18 -14.27 -10.54 2.95
CA LYS A 18 -14.67 -11.49 4.00
C LYS A 18 -13.44 -11.83 4.81
N CYS A 19 -13.47 -11.54 6.11
CA CYS A 19 -12.35 -11.77 7.00
C CYS A 19 -12.68 -12.85 8.02
N ALA A 20 -11.80 -13.84 8.15
CA ALA A 20 -11.88 -14.92 9.14
C ALA A 20 -10.48 -15.25 9.64
N SER A 21 -10.32 -15.40 10.96
CA SER A 21 -9.05 -15.82 11.58
C SER A 21 -7.82 -15.01 11.12
N GLY A 22 -7.96 -13.68 11.01
CA GLY A 22 -6.87 -12.79 10.60
C GLY A 22 -6.55 -12.80 9.10
N THR A 23 -7.30 -13.55 8.27
CA THR A 23 -7.16 -13.55 6.81
C THR A 23 -8.38 -12.91 6.17
N CYS A 24 -8.17 -12.02 5.20
CA CYS A 24 -9.24 -11.42 4.41
C CYS A 24 -9.16 -11.87 2.95
N THR A 25 -10.30 -12.24 2.38
CA THR A 25 -10.47 -12.52 0.95
C THR A 25 -11.35 -11.45 0.32
N GLY A 26 -11.11 -11.09 -0.93
CA GLY A 26 -11.91 -10.11 -1.67
C GLY A 26 -11.28 -9.74 -3.01
N THR A 27 -11.85 -8.75 -3.67
CA THR A 27 -11.28 -8.20 -4.91
C THR A 27 -10.35 -7.04 -4.56
N PHE A 28 -9.07 -7.13 -4.93
CA PHE A 28 -8.14 -6.02 -4.77
C PHE A 28 -8.63 -4.78 -5.53
N THR A 29 -8.68 -3.63 -4.84
CA THR A 29 -9.10 -2.36 -5.44
C THR A 29 -8.01 -1.30 -5.46
N GLY A 30 -6.80 -1.63 -5.01
CA GLY A 30 -5.66 -0.72 -4.99
C GLY A 30 -5.05 -0.57 -3.60
N THR A 31 -3.89 0.09 -3.59
CA THR A 31 -3.22 0.52 -2.35
C THR A 31 -3.50 2.00 -2.13
N HIS A 32 -3.99 2.33 -0.95
CA HIS A 32 -4.19 3.70 -0.50
C HIS A 32 -2.94 4.20 0.20
N LEU A 33 -2.58 5.44 -0.07
CA LEU A 33 -1.51 6.20 0.57
C LEU A 33 -2.10 7.45 1.20
N ARG A 34 -1.78 7.70 2.46
CA ARG A 34 -2.28 8.88 3.19
C ARG A 34 -1.28 9.38 4.21
N LEU A 35 -1.26 10.70 4.41
CA LEU A 35 -0.51 11.35 5.48
C LEU A 35 -1.38 11.48 6.74
N ILE A 36 -0.79 11.14 7.88
CA ILE A 36 -1.38 11.31 9.21
C ILE A 36 -0.44 12.11 10.12
N ASP A 37 -0.97 12.74 11.17
CA ASP A 37 -0.14 13.28 12.25
C ASP A 37 0.16 12.23 13.32
N TRP A 38 0.94 12.60 14.34
CA TRP A 38 1.29 11.74 15.47
C TRP A 38 0.09 11.27 16.32
N ASN A 39 -1.07 11.91 16.20
CA ASN A 39 -2.31 11.50 16.86
C ASN A 39 -3.15 10.58 15.96
N GLY A 40 -2.67 10.22 14.78
CA GLY A 40 -3.40 9.41 13.80
C GLY A 40 -4.43 10.18 12.98
N LYS A 41 -4.49 11.51 13.09
CA LYS A 41 -5.46 12.31 12.33
C LYS A 41 -4.99 12.49 10.89
N PHE A 42 -5.91 12.23 9.96
CA PHE A 42 -5.67 12.40 8.52
C PHE A 42 -5.40 13.85 8.16
N GLN A 43 -4.37 14.07 7.34
CA GLN A 43 -3.89 15.39 6.92
C GLN A 43 -4.26 15.71 5.46
N GLY A 44 -5.20 14.95 4.87
CA GLY A 44 -5.63 15.11 3.48
C GLY A 44 -6.38 13.89 2.93
N ALA A 45 -6.73 13.97 1.65
CA ALA A 45 -7.32 12.85 0.91
C ALA A 45 -6.31 11.70 0.72
N ASP A 46 -6.83 10.54 0.39
CA ASP A 46 -6.06 9.36 -0.01
C ASP A 46 -5.63 9.47 -1.47
N LYS A 47 -4.43 8.99 -1.75
CA LYS A 47 -4.01 8.65 -3.10
C LYS A 47 -4.13 7.14 -3.28
N VAL A 48 -4.90 6.72 -4.28
CA VAL A 48 -5.04 5.30 -4.61
C VAL A 48 -4.18 4.96 -5.82
N VAL A 49 -3.37 3.91 -5.69
CA VAL A 49 -2.55 3.36 -6.78
C VAL A 49 -2.95 1.92 -7.06
N GLN A 50 -3.02 1.55 -8.34
CA GLN A 50 -3.33 0.18 -8.78
C GLN A 50 -2.06 -0.69 -8.80
N ALA A 51 -1.35 -0.71 -7.68
CA ALA A 51 -0.14 -1.48 -7.49
C ALA A 51 -0.09 -2.02 -6.06
N ARG A 52 0.37 -3.26 -5.92
CA ARG A 52 0.72 -3.83 -4.62
C ARG A 52 2.04 -3.22 -4.16
N ILE A 53 2.06 -2.64 -2.97
CA ILE A 53 3.32 -2.16 -2.37
C ILE A 53 3.87 -3.30 -1.51
N THR A 54 5.13 -3.67 -1.75
CA THR A 54 5.84 -4.66 -0.95
C THR A 54 7.12 -4.04 -0.40
N GLY A 55 7.35 -4.18 0.90
CA GLY A 55 8.54 -3.64 1.55
C GLY A 55 8.46 -2.12 1.74
N ASP A 56 9.62 -1.48 1.68
CA ASP A 56 9.78 -0.09 2.08
C ASP A 56 9.34 0.91 0.99
N ILE A 57 8.79 2.04 1.43
CA ILE A 57 8.57 3.21 0.60
C ILE A 57 9.68 4.22 0.91
N ALA A 58 10.52 4.50 -0.08
CA ALA A 58 11.54 5.54 0.03
C ALA A 58 10.93 6.91 -0.27
N VAL A 59 11.25 7.90 0.57
CA VAL A 59 10.93 9.31 0.34
C VAL A 59 12.18 10.00 -0.19
N LEU A 60 12.13 10.54 -1.40
CA LEU A 60 13.23 11.30 -2.00
C LEU A 60 13.26 12.74 -1.47
N LYS A 61 14.37 13.45 -1.74
CA LYS A 61 14.57 14.85 -1.29
C LYS A 61 13.50 15.81 -1.81
N ASP A 62 12.96 15.54 -2.99
CA ASP A 62 11.86 16.30 -3.62
C ASP A 62 10.47 15.87 -3.13
N SER A 63 10.40 15.05 -2.08
CA SER A 63 9.19 14.43 -1.54
C SER A 63 8.51 13.40 -2.46
N THR A 64 9.13 13.02 -3.59
CA THR A 64 8.65 11.92 -4.41
C THR A 64 8.73 10.62 -3.60
N LEU A 65 7.62 9.87 -3.58
CA LEU A 65 7.59 8.52 -3.03
C LEU A 65 8.01 7.52 -4.10
N THR A 66 8.90 6.59 -3.74
CA THR A 66 9.32 5.50 -4.64
C THR A 66 9.26 4.18 -3.92
N TRP A 67 8.80 3.15 -4.62
CA TRP A 67 8.76 1.79 -4.09
C TRP A 67 8.90 0.78 -5.22
N ALA A 68 9.42 -0.40 -4.87
CA ALA A 68 9.39 -1.54 -5.76
C ALA A 68 8.02 -2.25 -5.67
N TYR A 69 7.54 -2.77 -6.80
CA TYR A 69 6.33 -3.56 -6.85
C TYR A 69 6.44 -4.73 -7.83
N ALA A 70 5.75 -5.82 -7.51
CA ALA A 70 5.51 -6.90 -8.47
C ALA A 70 4.42 -6.45 -9.47
N PRO A 71 4.66 -6.52 -10.79
CA PRO A 71 3.70 -6.07 -11.81
C PRO A 71 2.58 -7.09 -12.04
N VAL A 72 1.93 -7.50 -10.95
CA VAL A 72 0.84 -8.47 -10.93
C VAL A 72 -0.32 -7.88 -10.13
N THR A 73 -1.55 -8.11 -10.59
CA THR A 73 -2.74 -7.80 -9.80
C THR A 73 -2.95 -8.95 -8.80
N PRO A 74 -2.84 -8.73 -7.49
CA PRO A 74 -3.02 -9.80 -6.53
C PRO A 74 -4.48 -10.28 -6.56
N SER A 75 -4.66 -11.61 -6.54
CA SER A 75 -5.96 -12.23 -6.33
C SER A 75 -6.08 -12.66 -4.88
N TYR A 76 -7.06 -12.09 -4.18
CA TYR A 76 -7.45 -12.50 -2.83
C TYR A 76 -8.79 -13.24 -2.86
N ALA A 77 -9.16 -13.87 -3.98
CA ALA A 77 -10.44 -14.56 -4.14
C ALA A 77 -10.59 -15.75 -3.17
N THR A 78 -9.48 -16.38 -2.80
CA THR A 78 -9.39 -17.45 -1.80
C THR A 78 -8.33 -17.10 -0.77
N ALA A 79 -8.39 -17.74 0.40
CA ALA A 79 -7.30 -17.64 1.36
C ALA A 79 -5.99 -18.08 0.69
N LEU A 80 -4.89 -17.40 1.01
CA LEU A 80 -3.58 -17.76 0.52
C LEU A 80 -3.17 -19.10 1.18
N THR A 81 -3.32 -20.20 0.45
CA THR A 81 -2.89 -21.54 0.86
C THR A 81 -1.60 -21.91 0.12
N GLY A 82 -0.53 -22.21 0.85
CA GLY A 82 0.78 -22.53 0.26
C GLY A 82 1.64 -21.28 -0.01
N SER A 83 2.60 -21.41 -0.93
CA SER A 83 3.54 -20.32 -1.24
C SER A 83 2.85 -19.19 -2.01
N SER A 84 3.15 -17.94 -1.64
CA SER A 84 2.75 -16.78 -2.45
C SER A 84 3.39 -16.88 -3.85
N PRO A 85 2.71 -16.44 -4.93
CA PRO A 85 3.31 -16.37 -6.25
C PRO A 85 4.64 -15.61 -6.21
N THR A 86 5.69 -16.23 -6.73
CA THR A 86 7.01 -15.60 -6.83
C THR A 86 7.12 -14.85 -8.15
N THR A 87 7.62 -13.61 -8.11
CA THR A 87 8.02 -12.88 -9.32
C THR A 87 9.54 -12.79 -9.37
N THR A 88 10.11 -12.92 -10.56
CA THR A 88 11.52 -12.62 -10.83
C THR A 88 11.72 -11.17 -11.31
N THR A 89 10.63 -10.43 -11.50
CA THR A 89 10.66 -9.04 -11.98
C THR A 89 9.95 -8.12 -11.01
N LEU A 90 10.62 -7.01 -10.70
CA LEU A 90 10.06 -5.88 -9.97
C LEU A 90 10.11 -4.66 -10.86
N LYS A 91 9.10 -3.80 -10.73
CA LYS A 91 9.09 -2.46 -11.33
C LYS A 91 9.20 -1.43 -10.22
N ILE A 92 9.71 -0.26 -10.56
CA ILE A 92 9.80 0.87 -9.63
C ILE A 92 8.67 1.85 -9.96
N ALA A 93 7.82 2.11 -8.97
CA ALA A 93 6.83 3.17 -9.05
C ALA A 93 7.41 4.46 -8.48
N ARG A 94 6.94 5.59 -9.03
CA ARG A 94 7.22 6.94 -8.52
C ARG A 94 5.90 7.69 -8.40
N LEU A 95 5.65 8.27 -7.25
CA LEU A 95 4.51 9.13 -6.99
C LEU A 95 5.02 10.48 -6.50
N THR A 96 4.88 11.46 -7.37
CA THR A 96 5.14 12.86 -7.03
C THR A 96 3.91 13.41 -6.28
N PRO A 97 4.12 14.22 -5.21
CA PRO A 97 3.03 14.82 -4.42
C PRO A 97 2.02 15.61 -5.26
#